data_AF-A0A3P3VPJ6-F1
#
_entry.id   AF-A0A3P3VPJ6-F1
#
_cell.length_a   1.000
_cell.length_b   1.000
_cell.length_c   1.000
_cell.angle_alpha   90.00
_cell.angle_beta   90.00
_cell.angle_gamma   90.00
#
_symmetry.space_group_name_H-M   'P 1'
#
loop_
_entity.id
_entity.type
_entity.pdbx_description
1 polymer ?
#
loop_
_entity_poly.entity_id
_entity_poly.type
_entity_poly.pdbx_seq_one_letter_code
_entity_poly.pdbx_strand_id
1 'polypeptide(L)' 'MCSIEYCHNSDCGHPFRIEVIGGNLPGMKSLESITCPYCRYTYWVRGRGIFRSFPLTAKQMIDHNRSQGMPLEKAS' A
#
# COMPACT_ATOMS: atom_id res chain seq x y z
N MET A 1 0.68 9.66 -8.98
CA MET A 1 -0.54 8.86 -8.74
C MET A 1 -0.40 8.21 -7.38
N CYS A 2 -1.42 8.31 -6.53
CA CYS A 2 -1.40 7.87 -5.14
C CYS A 2 -2.51 6.84 -4.95
N SER A 3 -2.17 5.67 -4.41
CA SER A 3 -3.10 4.56 -4.18
C SER A 3 -2.98 4.06 -2.75
N ILE A 4 -4.07 3.56 -2.18
CA ILE A 4 -4.05 2.86 -0.88
C ILE A 4 -4.19 1.37 -1.14
N GLU A 5 -3.32 0.58 -0.54
CA GLU A 5 -3.28 -0.88 -0.65
C GLU A 5 -3.23 -1.52 0.75
N TYR A 6 -3.68 -2.76 0.85
CA TYR A 6 -3.58 -3.54 2.08
C TYR A 6 -2.28 -4.34 2.10
N CYS A 7 -1.67 -4.48 3.28
CA CYS A 7 -0.53 -5.36 3.44
C CYS A 7 -0.93 -6.82 3.17
N HIS A 8 -0.20 -7.49 2.26
CA HIS A 8 -0.44 -8.91 1.93
C HIS A 8 0.00 -9.87 3.05
N ASN A 9 0.73 -9.39 4.06
CA ASN A 9 1.02 -10.18 5.24
C ASN A 9 -0.25 -10.30 6.10
N SER A 10 -0.74 -11.53 6.27
CA SER A 10 -1.95 -11.85 7.03
C SER A 10 -1.88 -11.40 8.50
N ASP A 11 -0.69 -11.34 9.09
CA ASP A 11 -0.49 -10.87 10.47
C ASP A 11 -0.58 -9.34 10.60
N CYS A 12 -0.39 -8.61 9.50
CA CYS A 12 -0.41 -7.15 9.50
C CYS A 12 -1.76 -6.62 9.05
N GLY A 13 -2.21 -6.96 7.83
CA GLY A 13 -3.50 -6.55 7.29
C GLY A 13 -3.78 -5.03 7.25
N HIS A 14 -2.82 -4.17 7.59
CA HIS A 14 -3.04 -2.73 7.67
C HIS A 14 -3.01 -2.08 6.28
N PRO A 15 -3.95 -1.17 5.98
CA PRO A 15 -3.88 -0.35 4.78
C PRO A 15 -2.76 0.68 4.90
N PHE A 16 -2.00 0.87 3.83
CA PHE A 16 -0.96 1.88 3.71
C PHE A 16 -1.01 2.58 2.35
N ARG A 17 -0.42 3.76 2.29
CA ARG A 17 -0.42 4.58 1.08
C ARG A 17 0.82 4.29 0.25
N ILE A 18 0.66 4.15 -1.06
CA ILE A 18 1.74 4.00 -2.02
C ILE A 18 1.71 5.17 -2.99
N GLU A 19 2.87 5.78 -3.18
CA GLU A 19 3.09 6.82 -4.17
C GLU A 19 4.15 6.39 -5.17
N VAL A 20 3.91 6.68 -6.44
CA VAL A 20 4.93 6.54 -7.49
C VAL A 20 5.82 7.78 -7.46
N ILE A 21 7.09 7.61 -7.11
CA ILE A 21 8.07 8.69 -6.96
C ILE A 21 9.04 8.81 -8.15
N GLY A 22 8.95 7.92 -9.12
CA GLY A 22 9.79 7.93 -10.32
C GLY A 22 9.43 6.78 -11.25
N GLY A 23 10.27 6.49 -12.25
CA GLY A 23 10.19 5.24 -13.05
C GLY A 23 9.35 5.28 -14.32
N ASN A 24 9.24 6.43 -14.98
CA ASN A 24 8.43 6.58 -16.20
C ASN A 24 9.27 6.46 -17.50
N LEU A 25 10.18 5.48 -17.58
CA LEU A 25 10.88 5.20 -18.83
C LEU A 25 9.93 4.44 -19.78
N PRO A 26 9.58 5.01 -20.96
CA PRO A 26 8.71 4.33 -21.90
C PRO A 26 9.35 3.01 -22.35
N GLY A 27 8.57 1.92 -22.30
CA GLY A 27 8.99 0.59 -22.74
C GLY A 27 9.58 -0.31 -21.66
N MET A 28 9.93 0.20 -20.47
CA MET A 28 10.53 -0.59 -19.41
C MET A 28 9.50 -0.95 -18.33
N LYS A 29 9.13 -2.23 -18.23
CA LYS A 29 8.43 -2.77 -17.05
C LYS A 29 9.48 -3.45 -16.18
N SER A 30 9.88 -2.81 -15.08
CA SER A 30 10.80 -3.39 -14.10
C SER A 30 10.04 -4.10 -12.99
N LEU A 31 10.72 -5.03 -12.33
CA LEU A 31 10.26 -5.62 -11.08
C LEU A 31 10.64 -4.65 -9.96
N GLU A 32 9.65 -4.17 -9.23
CA GLU A 32 9.83 -3.14 -8.21
C GLU A 32 9.30 -3.65 -6.88
N SER A 33 9.98 -3.32 -5.79
CA SER A 33 9.59 -3.75 -4.46
C SER A 33 8.71 -2.70 -3.78
N ILE A 34 7.62 -3.15 -3.15
CA ILE A 34 6.83 -2.35 -2.23
C ILE A 34 7.00 -2.94 -0.83
N THR A 35 7.34 -2.09 0.13
CA THR A 35 7.56 -2.49 1.53
C THR A 35 6.46 -1.91 2.41
N CYS A 36 5.81 -2.74 3.21
CA CYS A 36 4.83 -2.27 4.19
C CYS A 36 5.52 -1.41 5.26
N PRO A 37 5.01 -0.21 5.57
CA PRO A 37 5.61 0.68 6.57
C PRO A 37 5.41 0.18 8.01
N TYR A 38 4.46 -0.75 8.24
CA TYR A 38 4.12 -1.25 9.58
C TYR A 38 4.93 -2.50 9.96
N CYS A 39 4.89 -3.55 9.12
CA CYS A 39 5.50 -4.84 9.42
C CYS A 39 6.77 -5.14 8.61
N ARG A 40 7.23 -4.20 7.76
CA ARG A 40 8.38 -4.35 6.86
C ARG A 40 8.30 -5.50 5.85
N TYR A 41 7.13 -6.13 5.70
CA TYR A 41 6.90 -7.12 4.65
C TYR A 41 7.06 -6.49 3.27
N THR A 42 7.88 -7.11 2.42
CA THR A 42 8.16 -6.64 1.06
C THR A 42 7.57 -7.60 0.04
N TYR A 43 6.87 -7.06 -0.95
CA TYR A 43 6.38 -7.82 -2.11
C TYR A 43 6.80 -7.12 -3.40
N TRP A 44 6.83 -7.90 -4.48
CA TRP A 44 7.31 -7.44 -5.77
C TRP A 44 6.14 -7.23 -6.73
N VAL A 45 6.12 -6.09 -7.40
CA VAL A 45 5.13 -5.75 -8.42
C VAL A 45 5.83 -5.47 -9.74
N ARG A 46 5.21 -5.89 -10.84
CA ARG A 46 5.65 -5.49 -12.19
C ARG A 46 4.99 -4.17 -12.54
N GLY A 47 5.78 -3.11 -12.63
CA GLY A 47 5.28 -1.75 -12.80
C GLY A 47 6.16 -0.88 -13.70
N ARG A 48 5.68 0.34 -13.94
CA ARG A 48 6.43 1.43 -14.59
C ARG A 48 6.64 2.55 -13.58
N GLY A 49 7.23 2.21 -12.43
CA GLY A 49 7.35 3.19 -11.37
C GLY A 49 8.16 2.72 -10.17
N ILE A 50 8.92 3.64 -9.59
CA ILE A 50 9.54 3.45 -8.28
C ILE A 50 8.48 3.78 -7.23
N PHE A 51 8.20 2.86 -6.32
CA PHE A 51 7.16 3.00 -5.31
C PHE A 51 7.73 3.42 -3.96
N ARG A 52 7.03 4.31 -3.27
CA ARG A 52 7.30 4.65 -1.87
C ARG A 52 6.04 4.47 -1.04
N SER A 53 6.19 3.77 0.08
CA SER A 53 5.12 3.47 1.02
C SER A 53 5.10 4.49 2.18
N PHE A 54 3.92 4.88 2.61
CA PHE A 54 3.69 5.76 3.76
C PHE A 54 2.62 5.17 4.69
N PRO A 55 2.82 5.24 6.01
CA PRO A 55 1.77 4.86 6.95
C PRO A 55 0.58 5.82 6.80
N LEU A 56 -0.62 5.28 6.91
CA LEU A 56 -1.84 6.05 7.09
C LEU A 56 -2.01 6.45 8.56
N THR A 57 -2.59 7.61 8.80
CA THR A 57 -3.08 8.01 10.12
C THR A 57 -4.31 7.18 10.50
N ALA A 58 -4.59 7.04 11.80
CA ALA A 58 -5.77 6.30 12.27
C ALA A 58 -7.08 6.80 11.63
N LYS A 59 -7.23 8.11 11.46
CA LYS A 59 -8.38 8.71 10.76
C LYS A 59 -8.47 8.24 9.30
N GLN A 60 -7.35 8.29 8.57
CA GLN A 60 -7.32 7.84 7.16
C GLN A 60 -7.61 6.35 7.01
N MET A 61 -7.14 5.52 7.96
CA MET A 61 -7.45 4.09 7.96
C MET A 61 -8.96 3.85 8.16
N ILE A 62 -9.58 4.55 9.11
CA ILE A 62 -11.02 4.46 9.36
C ILE A 62 -11.80 4.92 8.13
N ASP A 63 -11.46 6.09 7.57
CA ASP A 63 -12.14 6.64 6.39
C ASP A 63 -12.02 5.71 5.19
N HIS A 64 -10.83 5.12 4.98
CA HIS A 64 -10.60 4.14 3.90
C HIS A 64 -11.42 2.86 4.11
N ASN A 65 -11.37 2.25 5.30
CA ASN A 65 -12.14 1.04 5.60
C ASN A 65 -13.65 1.27 5.43
N ARG A 66 -14.18 2.44 5.83
CA ARG A 66 -15.58 2.82 5.60
C ARG A 66 -15.90 2.95 4.12
N SER A 67 -15.01 3.53 3.32
CA SER A 67 -15.19 3.68 1.87
C SER A 67 -15.26 2.34 1.12
N GLN A 68 -14.57 1.32 1.64
CA GLN A 68 -14.52 -0.02 1.05
C GLN A 68 -15.65 -0.94 1.54
N GLY A 69 -16.56 -0.45 2.40
CA GLY A 69 -17.64 -1.26 2.96
C GLY A 69 -17.18 -2.38 3.90
N MET A 70 -15.94 -2.30 4.43
CA MET A 70 -15.46 -3.27 5.41
C MET A 70 -16.05 -2.97 6.79
N PRO A 71 -16.73 -3.92 7.45
CA PRO A 71 -17.23 -3.72 8.81
C PRO A 71 -16.06 -3.53 9.78
N LEU A 72 -16.22 -2.58 10.72
CA LEU A 72 -15.26 -2.25 11.80
C LEU A 72 -15.09 -3.38 12.84
N GLU A 73 -15.57 -4.59 12.56
CA GLU A 73 -15.56 -5.72 13.46
C GLU A 73 -14.27 -6.53 13.29
N LYS A 74 -13.19 -5.99 13.85
CA LYS A 74 -12.08 -6.73 14.49
C LYS A 74 -10.99 -5.74 14.93
N ALA A 75 -11.41 -4.78 15.76
CA ALA A 75 -10.55 -4.19 16.76
C ALA A 75 -11.08 -4.69 18.11
N SER A 76 -10.68 -5.89 18.50
CA SER A 76 -10.88 -6.44 19.85
C SER A 76 -9.54 -6.90 20.37
#